data_AF-A0A522MN71-F1
#
_entry.id   AF-A0A522MN71-F1
#
_cell.length_a   1.000
_cell.length_b   1.000
_cell.length_c   1.000
_cell.angle_alpha   90.00
_cell.angle_beta   90.00
_cell.angle_gamma   90.00
#
_symmetry.space_group_name_H-M   'P 1'
#
loop_
_entity.id
_entity.type
_entity.pdbx_description
1 polymer ?
#
loop_
_entity_poly.entity_id
_entity_poly.type
_entity_poly.pdbx_seq_one_letter_code
_entity_poly.pdbx_strand_id
1 'polypeptide(L)'
;MTIRHLRDEELDLALAGETLPVETAEHLAACVACRRRRDAFLAAVDGAMGADPDEAARRRVREGALAAWGGTGRRRHWVRWVAAAAAVVVLGLLPLLRSRPVAPRLNPDAVLVEVDAVLAQDPLSALASEDVINTVAPASVEAGEGS
;
A
#
# COMPACT_ATOMS: atom_id res chain seq x y z
N MET A 1 40.08 -11.97 -29.96
CA MET A 1 39.32 -10.81 -29.45
C MET A 1 37.96 -11.31 -29.00
N THR A 2 37.69 -11.31 -27.70
CA THR A 2 36.39 -11.68 -27.14
C THR A 2 35.45 -10.49 -27.29
N ILE A 3 34.45 -10.62 -28.17
CA ILE A 3 33.40 -9.61 -28.31
C ILE A 3 32.53 -9.70 -27.05
N ARG A 4 32.67 -8.73 -26.14
CA ARG A 4 31.81 -8.60 -24.96
C ARG A 4 30.47 -8.03 -25.40
N HIS A 5 29.36 -8.70 -25.08
CA HIS A 5 28.01 -8.17 -25.28
C HIS A 5 27.64 -7.15 -24.19
N LEU A 6 26.63 -6.31 -24.46
CA LEU A 6 26.02 -5.46 -23.44
C LEU A 6 25.51 -6.32 -22.29
N ARG A 7 25.77 -5.84 -21.08
CA ARG A 7 25.15 -6.34 -19.86
C ARG A 7 23.69 -5.91 -19.80
N ASP A 8 22.93 -6.53 -18.92
CA ASP A 8 21.49 -6.30 -18.80
C ASP A 8 21.22 -4.85 -18.39
N GLU A 9 22.02 -4.29 -17.47
CA GLU A 9 21.86 -2.91 -17.02
C GLU A 9 22.18 -1.90 -18.14
N GLU A 10 23.17 -2.18 -18.97
CA GLU A 10 23.53 -1.35 -20.14
C GLU A 10 22.42 -1.39 -21.21
N LEU A 11 21.73 -2.52 -21.33
CA LEU A 11 20.59 -2.68 -22.23
C LEU A 11 19.33 -2.00 -21.68
N ASP A 12 19.09 -2.06 -20.37
CA ASP A 12 17.96 -1.41 -19.71
C ASP A 12 18.00 0.11 -19.88
N LEU A 13 19.18 0.72 -19.74
CA LEU A 13 19.38 2.15 -20.05
C LEU A 13 19.01 2.47 -21.50
N ALA A 14 19.41 1.61 -22.44
CA ALA A 14 19.08 1.77 -23.85
C ALA A 14 17.57 1.67 -24.12
N LEU A 15 16.88 0.76 -23.41
CA LEU A 15 15.44 0.54 -23.51
C LEU A 15 14.61 1.64 -22.85
N ALA A 16 15.12 2.21 -21.75
CA ALA A 16 14.52 3.36 -21.07
C ALA A 16 14.67 4.68 -21.87
N GLY A 17 15.46 4.67 -22.96
CA GLY A 17 15.77 5.87 -23.73
C GLY A 17 16.77 6.80 -23.02
N GLU A 18 17.49 6.29 -22.02
CA GLU A 18 18.52 7.03 -21.32
C GLU A 18 19.80 7.19 -22.16
N THR A 19 20.58 8.23 -21.87
CA THR A 19 21.84 8.49 -22.58
C THR A 19 22.87 7.42 -22.26
N LEU A 20 23.29 6.68 -23.28
CA LEU A 20 24.34 5.67 -23.17
C LEU A 20 25.74 6.31 -23.30
N PRO A 21 26.77 5.73 -22.65
CA PRO A 21 28.16 6.02 -22.98
C PRO A 21 28.43 5.78 -24.47
N VAL A 22 29.27 6.62 -25.10
CA VAL A 22 29.55 6.59 -26.55
C VAL A 22 30.00 5.19 -27.00
N GLU A 23 30.91 4.57 -26.27
CA GLU A 23 31.43 3.22 -26.55
C GLU A 23 30.33 2.14 -26.54
N THR A 24 29.37 2.27 -25.62
CA THR A 24 28.23 1.35 -25.50
C THR A 24 27.23 1.56 -26.63
N ALA A 25 26.98 2.81 -27.02
CA ALA A 25 26.12 3.16 -28.15
C ALA A 25 26.71 2.65 -29.47
N GLU A 26 28.02 2.84 -29.69
CA GLU A 26 28.75 2.33 -30.86
C GLU A 26 28.73 0.80 -30.90
N HIS A 27 28.94 0.14 -29.75
CA HIS A 27 28.83 -1.31 -29.68
C HIS A 27 27.41 -1.79 -30.02
N LEU A 28 26.37 -1.16 -29.47
CA LEU A 28 24.99 -1.51 -29.78
C LEU A 28 24.70 -1.31 -31.28
N ALA A 29 25.22 -0.25 -31.89
CA ALA A 29 25.10 0.00 -33.32
C ALA A 29 25.84 -1.05 -34.17
N ALA A 30 26.98 -1.57 -33.72
CA ALA A 30 27.80 -2.53 -34.47
C ALA A 30 27.39 -4.00 -34.24
N CYS A 31 27.02 -4.38 -33.01
CA CYS A 31 26.80 -5.77 -32.60
C CYS A 31 25.37 -6.28 -32.90
N VAL A 32 25.24 -7.18 -33.87
CA VAL A 32 23.96 -7.77 -34.31
C VAL A 32 23.21 -8.45 -33.16
N ALA A 33 23.91 -9.15 -32.26
CA ALA A 33 23.29 -9.85 -31.15
C ALA A 33 22.62 -8.89 -30.16
N CYS A 34 23.29 -7.80 -29.80
CA CYS A 34 22.75 -6.78 -28.89
C CYS A 34 21.56 -6.05 -29.53
N ARG A 35 21.62 -5.74 -30.84
CA ARG A 35 20.46 -5.16 -31.55
C ARG A 35 19.26 -6.09 -31.55
N ARG A 36 19.46 -7.36 -31.91
CA ARG A 36 18.37 -8.36 -31.90
C ARG A 36 17.74 -8.50 -30.52
N ARG A 37 18.55 -8.48 -29.45
CA ARG A 37 18.05 -8.54 -28.08
C ARG A 37 17.17 -7.32 -27.73
N ARG A 38 17.64 -6.11 -28.05
CA ARG A 38 16.86 -4.87 -27.88
C ARG A 38 15.56 -4.92 -28.67
N ASP A 39 15.64 -5.25 -29.96
CA ASP A 39 14.50 -5.23 -30.86
C ASP A 39 13.46 -6.30 -30.49
N ALA A 40 13.90 -7.46 -30.01
CA ALA A 40 13.01 -8.49 -29.49
C ALA A 40 12.26 -8.04 -28.24
N PHE A 41 12.93 -7.30 -27.35
CA PHE A 41 12.28 -6.72 -26.17
C PHE A 41 11.24 -5.67 -26.59
N LEU A 42 11.60 -4.74 -27.48
CA LEU A 42 10.67 -3.71 -27.97
C LEU A 42 9.46 -4.35 -28.66
N ALA A 43 9.67 -5.37 -29.49
CA ALA A 43 8.58 -6.10 -30.13
C ALA A 43 7.66 -6.82 -29.12
N ALA A 44 8.21 -7.33 -28.03
CA ALA A 44 7.40 -7.94 -26.96
C ALA A 44 6.56 -6.90 -26.21
N VAL A 45 7.13 -5.72 -25.93
CA VAL A 45 6.42 -4.59 -25.32
C VAL A 45 5.32 -4.08 -26.25
N ASP A 46 5.63 -3.84 -27.52
CA ASP A 46 4.66 -3.40 -28.52
C ASP A 46 3.53 -4.41 -28.68
N GLY A 47 3.85 -5.71 -28.70
CA GLY A 47 2.86 -6.78 -28.74
C GLY A 47 1.95 -6.81 -27.50
N ALA A 48 2.50 -6.53 -26.32
CA ALA A 48 1.73 -6.44 -25.08
C ALA A 48 0.86 -5.17 -25.02
N MET A 49 1.36 -4.04 -25.53
CA MET A 49 0.63 -2.76 -25.58
C MET A 49 -0.48 -2.76 -26.64
N GLY A 50 -0.26 -3.44 -27.78
CA GLY A 50 -1.24 -3.55 -28.86
C GLY A 50 -2.38 -4.53 -28.57
N ALA A 51 -2.18 -5.47 -27.65
CA ALA A 51 -3.22 -6.35 -27.17
C ALA A 51 -3.99 -5.68 -26.03
N ASP A 52 -5.05 -4.93 -26.34
CA ASP A 52 -6.01 -4.55 -25.30
C ASP A 52 -6.57 -5.86 -24.69
N PRO A 53 -6.30 -6.17 -23.41
CA PRO A 53 -6.79 -7.40 -22.82
C PRO A 53 -8.30 -7.41 -22.94
N ASP A 54 -8.87 -8.52 -23.44
CA ASP A 54 -10.31 -8.63 -23.56
C ASP A 54 -10.99 -8.38 -22.20
N GLU A 55 -12.26 -7.99 -22.24
CA GLU A 55 -13.00 -7.64 -21.03
C GLU A 55 -13.05 -8.81 -20.02
N ALA A 56 -12.97 -10.05 -20.50
CA ALA A 56 -12.94 -11.24 -19.66
C ALA A 56 -11.59 -11.40 -18.93
N ALA A 57 -10.47 -11.09 -19.58
CA ALA A 57 -9.14 -11.08 -18.98
C ALA A 57 -9.03 -9.99 -17.92
N ARG A 58 -9.52 -8.78 -18.21
CA ARG A 58 -9.59 -7.68 -17.23
C ARG A 58 -10.43 -8.06 -16.01
N ARG A 59 -11.59 -8.67 -16.23
CA ARG A 59 -12.47 -9.16 -15.16
C ARG A 59 -11.80 -10.23 -14.30
N ARG A 60 -11.14 -11.22 -14.90
CA ARG A 60 -10.40 -12.28 -14.17
C ARG A 60 -9.29 -11.71 -13.29
N VAL A 61 -8.52 -10.74 -13.79
CA VAL A 61 -7.47 -10.09 -13.00
C VAL A 61 -8.07 -9.32 -11.82
N ARG A 62 -9.17 -8.58 -12.05
CA ARG A 62 -9.88 -7.85 -10.99
C ARG A 62 -10.44 -8.79 -9.92
N GLU A 63 -11.11 -9.87 -10.32
CA GLU A 63 -11.65 -10.87 -9.41
C GLU A 63 -10.52 -11.58 -8.64
N GLY A 64 -9.40 -11.91 -9.30
CA GLY A 64 -8.22 -12.49 -8.66
C GLY A 64 -7.58 -11.55 -7.64
N ALA A 65 -7.46 -10.27 -7.96
CA ALA A 65 -6.94 -9.25 -7.04
C ALA A 65 -7.87 -9.07 -5.83
N LEU A 66 -9.19 -8.99 -6.04
CA LEU A 66 -10.18 -8.91 -4.98
C LEU A 66 -10.20 -10.18 -4.11
N ALA A 67 -10.04 -11.36 -4.70
CA ALA A 67 -9.95 -12.62 -3.97
C ALA A 67 -8.67 -12.73 -3.14
N ALA A 68 -7.54 -12.21 -3.64
CA ALA A 68 -6.29 -12.13 -2.88
C ALA A 68 -6.41 -11.15 -1.70
N TRP A 69 -7.12 -10.03 -1.90
CA TRP A 69 -7.36 -9.03 -0.87
C TRP A 69 -8.39 -9.49 0.18
N GLY A 70 -9.44 -10.19 -0.25
CA GLY A 70 -10.45 -10.84 0.59
C GLY A 70 -10.05 -12.24 1.09
N GLY A 71 -8.83 -12.69 0.77
CA GLY A 71 -8.33 -14.04 1.03
C GLY A 71 -8.03 -14.30 2.51
N THR A 72 -9.08 -14.55 3.29
CA THR A 72 -9.05 -14.85 4.73
C THR A 72 -8.28 -16.13 5.12
N GLY A 73 -7.86 -16.97 4.15
CA GLY A 73 -7.18 -18.24 4.40
C GLY A 73 -5.82 -18.10 5.06
N ARG A 74 -4.99 -17.15 4.62
CA ARG A 74 -3.64 -16.94 5.19
C ARG A 74 -3.66 -16.16 6.51
N ARG A 75 -4.67 -15.30 6.70
CA ARG A 75 -4.90 -14.55 7.95
C ARG A 75 -5.39 -15.44 9.09
N ARG A 76 -6.23 -16.45 8.84
CA ARG A 76 -6.78 -17.32 9.91
C ARG A 76 -5.70 -18.09 10.66
N HIS A 77 -4.70 -18.65 9.97
CA HIS A 77 -3.61 -19.37 10.64
C HIS A 77 -2.72 -18.42 11.45
N TRP A 78 -2.39 -17.24 10.92
CA TRP A 78 -1.58 -16.25 11.63
C TRP A 78 -2.32 -15.67 12.86
N VAL A 79 -3.61 -15.34 12.73
CA VAL A 79 -4.46 -14.90 13.85
C VAL A 79 -4.56 -15.99 14.92
N ARG A 80 -4.59 -17.27 14.56
CA ARG A 80 -4.64 -18.37 15.54
C ARG A 80 -3.33 -18.53 16.32
N TRP A 81 -2.19 -18.27 15.69
CA TRP A 81 -0.88 -18.21 16.38
C TRP A 81 -0.76 -16.97 17.28
N VAL A 82 -1.25 -15.81 16.83
CA VAL A 82 -1.27 -14.59 17.65
C VAL A 82 -2.21 -14.73 18.85
N ALA A 83 -3.39 -15.34 18.67
CA ALA A 83 -4.32 -15.60 19.77
C ALA A 83 -3.75 -16.58 20.81
N ALA A 84 -3.01 -17.60 20.38
CA ALA A 84 -2.33 -18.52 21.28
C ALA A 84 -1.23 -17.81 22.11
N ALA A 85 -0.45 -16.92 21.49
CA ALA A 85 0.55 -16.12 22.21
C ALA A 85 -0.10 -15.15 23.21
N ALA A 86 -1.20 -14.50 22.83
CA ALA A 86 -1.97 -13.63 23.72
C ALA A 86 -2.51 -14.40 24.95
N ALA A 87 -2.97 -15.64 24.78
CA ALA A 87 -3.45 -16.46 25.89
C ALA A 87 -2.34 -16.79 26.92
N VAL A 88 -1.11 -17.05 26.47
CA VAL A 88 0.05 -17.29 27.35
C VAL A 88 0.42 -16.03 28.13
N VAL A 89 0.39 -14.87 27.48
CA VAL A 89 0.65 -13.58 28.13
C VAL A 89 -0.44 -13.23 29.16
N VAL A 90 -1.71 -13.48 28.85
CA VAL A 90 -2.82 -13.25 29.79
C VAL A 90 -2.75 -14.19 31.00
N LEU A 91 -2.46 -15.48 30.81
CA LEU A 91 -2.29 -16.43 31.91
C LEU A 91 -1.05 -16.11 32.77
N GLY A 92 0.04 -15.65 32.16
CA GLY A 92 1.24 -15.23 32.87
C GLY A 92 1.11 -13.90 33.61
N LEU A 93 0.30 -12.96 33.11
CA LEU A 93 0.06 -11.66 33.75
C LEU A 93 -1.10 -11.68 34.75
N LEU A 94 -1.97 -12.68 34.72
CA LEU A 94 -3.09 -12.85 35.66
C LEU A 94 -2.70 -12.73 37.16
N PRO A 95 -1.59 -13.33 37.63
CA PRO A 95 -1.16 -13.16 39.03
C PRO A 95 -0.68 -11.74 39.33
N LEU A 96 -0.11 -11.02 38.36
CA LEU A 96 0.33 -9.62 38.51
C LEU A 96 -0.83 -8.62 38.57
N LEU A 97 -1.94 -8.89 37.87
CA LEU A 97 -3.16 -8.06 37.95
C LEU A 97 -3.90 -8.23 39.29
N ARG A 98 -3.80 -9.40 39.94
CA ARG A 98 -4.43 -9.65 41.25
C ARG A 98 -3.75 -8.90 42.40
N SER A 99 -2.51 -8.43 42.20
CA SER A 99 -1.67 -7.85 43.26
C SER A 99 -1.55 -6.32 43.21
N ARG A 100 -2.27 -5.61 42.34
CA ARG A 100 -2.26 -4.13 42.32
C ARG A 100 -3.58 -3.53 42.80
N PRO A 101 -3.59 -2.88 43.99
CA PRO A 101 -4.62 -1.93 44.34
C PRO A 101 -4.37 -0.59 43.62
N VAL A 102 -5.47 0.13 43.37
CA VAL A 102 -5.55 1.51 42.83
C VAL A 102 -5.43 1.66 41.31
N ALA A 103 -6.59 1.71 40.65
CA ALA A 103 -6.72 2.26 39.31
C ALA A 103 -6.40 3.76 39.33
N PRO A 104 -5.57 4.30 38.41
CA PRO A 104 -5.55 5.74 38.18
C PRO A 104 -6.90 6.12 37.57
N ARG A 105 -7.70 6.91 38.30
CA ARG A 105 -8.90 7.54 37.73
C ARG A 105 -8.42 8.52 36.67
N LEU A 106 -8.46 8.12 35.41
CA LEU A 106 -8.33 9.03 34.29
C LEU A 106 -9.44 10.07 34.42
N ASN A 107 -9.06 11.33 34.60
CA ASN A 107 -10.02 12.42 34.66
C ASN A 107 -10.39 12.79 33.21
N PRO A 108 -11.60 12.46 32.74
CA PRO A 108 -12.00 12.74 31.35
C PRO A 108 -11.91 14.24 31.04
N ASP A 109 -12.18 15.10 32.02
CA ASP A 109 -12.14 16.55 31.83
C ASP A 109 -10.72 17.04 31.51
N ALA A 110 -9.70 16.43 32.13
CA ALA A 110 -8.31 16.77 31.84
C ALA A 110 -7.86 16.31 30.44
N VAL A 111 -8.37 15.17 29.98
CA VAL A 111 -8.08 14.64 28.64
C VAL A 111 -8.78 15.48 27.58
N LEU A 112 -10.02 15.92 27.82
CA LEU A 112 -10.77 16.76 26.89
C LEU A 112 -10.12 18.14 26.71
N VAL A 113 -9.60 18.73 27.78
CA VAL A 113 -8.85 20.00 27.70
C VAL A 113 -7.56 19.85 26.88
N GLU A 114 -6.83 18.75 27.07
CA GLU A 114 -5.62 18.49 26.29
C GLU A 114 -5.94 18.26 24.80
N VAL A 115 -7.01 17.52 24.52
CA VAL A 115 -7.46 17.28 23.14
C VAL A 115 -7.92 18.57 22.47
N ASP A 116 -8.67 19.44 23.16
CA ASP A 116 -9.06 20.76 22.65
C ASP A 116 -7.85 21.66 22.37
N ALA A 117 -6.83 21.62 23.23
CA ALA A 117 -5.60 22.39 23.04
C ALA A 117 -4.80 21.91 21.82
N VAL A 118 -4.78 20.61 21.55
CA VAL A 118 -4.13 20.01 20.37
C VAL A 118 -4.94 20.30 19.10
N LEU A 119 -6.27 20.21 19.16
CA LEU A 119 -7.15 20.52 18.03
C LEU A 119 -7.12 22.00 17.65
N ALA A 120 -6.99 22.91 18.62
CA ALA A 120 -6.83 24.35 18.38
C ALA A 120 -5.50 24.70 17.66
N GLN A 121 -4.52 23.80 17.69
CA GLN A 121 -3.23 23.95 17.00
C GLN A 121 -3.24 23.28 15.61
N ASP A 122 -4.30 22.56 15.24
CA ASP A 122 -4.39 21.89 13.94
C ASP A 122 -4.76 22.90 12.83
N PRO A 123 -3.89 23.13 11.82
CA PRO A 123 -4.18 24.02 10.70
C PRO A 123 -5.38 23.58 9.83
N LEU A 124 -5.84 22.32 9.95
CA LEU A 124 -7.03 21.83 9.25
C LEU A 124 -8.33 22.39 9.84
N SER A 125 -8.35 22.75 11.12
CA SER A 125 -9.53 23.32 11.79
C SER A 125 -9.91 24.70 11.23
N ALA A 126 -8.94 25.46 10.73
CA ALA A 126 -9.14 26.76 10.08
C ALA A 126 -9.56 26.66 8.60
N LEU A 127 -9.39 25.50 7.97
CA LEU A 127 -9.61 25.27 6.54
C LEU A 127 -10.82 24.38 6.24
N ALA A 128 -11.37 23.70 7.25
CA ALA A 128 -12.56 22.89 7.08
C ALA A 128 -13.80 23.78 6.91
N SER A 129 -14.19 24.04 5.67
CA SER A 129 -15.50 24.62 5.35
C SER A 129 -16.61 23.73 5.93
N GLU A 130 -17.68 24.34 6.45
CA GLU A 130 -18.83 23.67 7.08
C GLU A 130 -19.43 22.53 6.23
N ASP A 131 -19.30 22.61 4.90
CA ASP A 131 -19.73 21.58 3.95
C ASP A 131 -18.96 20.24 4.10
N VAL A 132 -17.68 20.28 4.46
CA VAL A 132 -16.86 19.06 4.66
C VAL A 132 -17.25 18.36 5.96
N ILE A 133 -17.55 19.14 7.01
CA ILE A 133 -17.96 18.61 8.32
C ILE A 133 -19.31 17.88 8.20
N ASN A 134 -20.28 18.47 7.49
CA ASN A 134 -21.60 17.85 7.25
C ASN A 134 -21.54 16.57 6.39
N THR A 135 -20.50 16.40 5.58
CA THR A 135 -20.36 15.21 4.72
C THR A 135 -19.81 14.00 5.49
N VAL A 136 -18.95 14.22 6.48
CA VAL A 136 -18.28 13.13 7.24
C VAL A 136 -19.06 12.77 8.52
N ALA A 137 -19.73 13.73 9.13
CA ALA A 137 -20.60 13.53 10.27
C ALA A 137 -21.94 14.24 10.01
N PRO A 138 -22.86 13.63 9.24
CA PRO A 138 -24.19 14.21 9.10
C PRO A 138 -24.80 14.31 10.49
N ALA A 139 -25.28 15.51 10.83
CA ALA A 139 -26.00 15.74 12.07
C ALA A 139 -27.05 14.63 12.26
N SER A 140 -27.00 13.95 13.41
CA SER A 140 -28.03 13.01 13.82
C SER A 140 -29.36 13.75 13.72
N VAL A 141 -30.15 13.43 12.70
CA VAL A 141 -31.52 13.91 12.60
C VAL A 141 -32.20 13.39 13.85
N GLU A 142 -32.49 14.28 14.80
CA GLU A 142 -33.39 13.96 15.89
C GLU A 142 -34.70 13.51 15.24
N ALA A 143 -34.98 12.22 15.36
CA ALA A 143 -36.25 11.63 15.02
C ALA A 143 -37.30 12.17 16.03
N GLY A 144 -37.70 13.42 15.83
CA GLY A 144 -38.86 14.02 16.44
C GLY A 144 -40.09 13.65 15.64
N GLU A 145 -40.69 12.49 15.93
CA GLU A 145 -42.10 12.23 15.62
C GLU A 145 -42.69 11.30 16.69
N GLY A 146 -43.65 11.82 17.45
CA GLY A 146 -44.69 11.03 18.11
C GLY A 146 -44.70 11.04 19.64
N SER A 147 -45.27 12.09 20.24
CA SER A 147 -46.62 12.00 20.83
C SER A 147 -47.13 13.36 21.32
#